data_AF-A0A0D5YE00-F1
#
_entry.id   AF-A0A0D5YE00-F1
#
_cell.length_a   1.000
_cell.length_b   1.000
_cell.length_c   1.000
_cell.angle_alpha   90.00
_cell.angle_beta   90.00
_cell.angle_gamma   90.00
#
_symmetry.space_group_name_H-M   'P 1'
#
loop_
_entity.id
_entity.type
_entity.pdbx_description
1 polymer ?
#
loop_
_entity_poly.entity_id
_entity_poly.type
_entity_poly.pdbx_seq_one_letter_code
_entity_poly.pdbx_strand_id
1 'polypeptide(L)'
;MDNYKIINTHTNEIIKALNDLGYVWTPKKFDEQDCLVKAHWILAKETGEIAYSSGTHIDSPLVFKELTLPQLRDLVVLRRNDVKDATHKNFRTNTPYLKQGENEYYMFNGEWVLSNCPNDLEPITKPQDPALISGAEAKLAWANGEALQINKKDTHFGFIDISNDYSLGVFDNEDYEFRLKPQTIKLELELPKSFEPKDGETYWHIYPSAEKGYHFVRSFEDDDVWCQFGAWRTEAEVKQVVEQLRKIRGTNS
;
A
#
# COMPACT_ATOMS: atom_id res chain seq x y z
N MET A 1 20.63 -11.85 -17.53
CA MET A 1 20.17 -11.98 -16.13
C MET A 1 21.41 -11.88 -15.26
N ASP A 2 21.26 -11.42 -14.02
CA ASP A 2 22.40 -11.29 -13.10
C ASP A 2 22.36 -12.37 -12.02
N ASN A 3 23.43 -12.47 -11.24
CA ASN A 3 23.49 -13.32 -10.06
C ASN A 3 22.98 -12.54 -8.83
N TYR A 4 21.83 -12.93 -8.29
CA TYR A 4 21.26 -12.33 -7.07
C TYR A 4 21.17 -13.34 -5.92
N LYS A 5 21.37 -12.85 -4.70
CA LYS A 5 21.04 -13.59 -3.47
C LYS A 5 20.04 -12.78 -2.65
N ILE A 6 19.01 -13.45 -2.14
CA ILE A 6 17.92 -12.84 -1.38
C ILE A 6 17.73 -13.64 -0.10
N ILE A 7 17.70 -12.97 1.06
CA ILE A 7 17.37 -13.63 2.33
C ILE A 7 15.93 -14.14 2.24
N ASN A 8 15.75 -15.42 2.49
CA ASN A 8 14.46 -16.07 2.40
C ASN A 8 13.56 -15.72 3.59
N THR A 9 12.86 -14.59 3.48
CA THR A 9 11.87 -14.15 4.48
C THR A 9 10.43 -14.47 4.06
N HIS A 10 10.17 -14.51 2.75
CA HIS A 10 8.84 -14.69 2.14
C HIS A 10 8.97 -15.54 0.86
N THR A 11 9.17 -16.85 1.02
CA THR A 11 9.55 -17.76 -0.10
C THR A 11 8.65 -17.62 -1.32
N ASN A 12 7.33 -17.72 -1.17
CA ASN A 12 6.40 -17.67 -2.31
C ASN A 12 6.47 -16.33 -3.06
N GLU A 13 6.64 -15.24 -2.32
CA GLU A 13 6.73 -13.91 -2.92
C GLU A 13 8.03 -13.72 -3.69
N ILE A 14 9.15 -14.14 -3.10
CA ILE A 14 10.47 -14.09 -3.73
C ILE A 14 10.48 -14.91 -5.02
N ILE A 15 9.96 -16.14 -4.97
CA ILE A 15 9.89 -17.02 -6.14
C ILE A 15 9.00 -16.42 -7.23
N LYS A 16 7.82 -15.87 -6.87
CA LYS A 16 6.95 -15.19 -7.84
C LYS A 16 7.67 -14.02 -8.51
N ALA A 17 8.31 -13.15 -7.73
CA ALA A 17 9.06 -12.01 -8.26
C ALA A 17 10.22 -12.44 -9.17
N LEU A 18 10.94 -13.50 -8.81
CA LEU A 18 11.98 -14.08 -9.66
C LEU A 18 11.42 -14.67 -10.96
N ASN A 19 10.26 -15.33 -10.92
CA ASN A 19 9.57 -15.82 -12.11
C ASN A 19 9.14 -14.66 -13.03
N ASP A 20 8.64 -13.55 -12.47
CA ASP A 20 8.28 -12.34 -13.23
C ASP A 20 9.50 -11.69 -13.90
N LEU A 21 10.70 -11.87 -13.32
CA LEU A 21 11.98 -11.49 -13.93
C LEU A 21 12.50 -12.50 -14.98
N GLY A 22 11.87 -13.67 -15.07
CA GLY A 22 12.20 -14.74 -16.01
C GLY A 22 13.12 -15.83 -15.46
N TYR A 23 13.44 -15.83 -14.16
CA TYR A 23 14.14 -16.95 -13.55
C TYR A 23 13.18 -18.11 -13.32
N VAL A 24 13.67 -19.34 -13.33
CA VAL A 24 12.84 -20.54 -13.19
C VAL A 24 13.44 -21.50 -12.16
N TRP A 25 12.61 -22.00 -11.26
CA TRP A 25 12.96 -23.11 -10.38
C TRP A 25 12.74 -24.44 -11.08
N THR A 26 13.76 -25.30 -11.09
CA THR A 26 13.65 -26.68 -11.59
C THR A 26 14.11 -27.65 -10.50
N PRO A 27 13.19 -28.40 -9.86
CA PRO A 27 13.53 -29.37 -8.82
C PRO A 27 14.51 -30.42 -9.33
N LYS A 28 15.57 -30.67 -8.55
CA LYS A 28 16.55 -31.72 -8.81
C LYS A 28 16.15 -33.00 -8.08
N LYS A 29 16.70 -34.13 -8.55
CA LYS A 29 16.38 -35.48 -8.06
C LYS A 29 16.50 -35.65 -6.54
N PHE A 30 17.33 -34.84 -5.88
CA PHE A 30 17.60 -34.92 -4.44
C PHE A 30 17.03 -33.75 -3.63
N ASP A 31 16.24 -32.88 -4.26
CA ASP A 31 15.61 -31.77 -3.55
C ASP A 31 14.45 -32.30 -2.68
N GLU A 32 14.42 -31.89 -1.42
CA GLU A 32 13.26 -32.09 -0.56
C GLU A 32 12.07 -31.25 -1.06
N GLN A 33 10.85 -31.71 -0.79
CA GLN A 33 9.62 -31.06 -1.23
C GLN A 33 9.50 -29.61 -0.75
N ASP A 34 10.10 -29.27 0.39
CA ASP A 34 10.06 -27.97 1.07
C ASP A 34 11.44 -27.28 1.13
N CYS A 35 12.38 -27.70 0.28
CA CYS A 35 13.75 -27.16 0.27
C CYS A 35 13.82 -25.64 0.15
N LEU A 36 12.99 -25.03 -0.70
CA LEU A 36 12.91 -23.58 -0.87
C LEU A 36 12.34 -22.87 0.37
N VAL A 37 11.44 -23.52 1.11
CA VAL A 37 10.84 -22.93 2.32
C VAL A 37 11.84 -22.97 3.47
N LYS A 38 12.65 -24.03 3.55
CA LYS A 38 13.71 -24.21 4.57
C LYS A 38 15.00 -23.46 4.24
N ALA A 39 15.16 -22.97 3.02
CA ALA A 39 16.36 -22.28 2.59
C ALA A 39 16.60 -21.00 3.39
N HIS A 40 17.86 -20.67 3.67
CA HIS A 40 18.22 -19.37 4.22
C HIS A 40 18.36 -18.31 3.12
N TRP A 41 18.92 -18.72 1.97
CA TRP A 41 19.07 -17.88 0.79
C TRP A 41 18.30 -18.47 -0.40
N ILE A 42 17.57 -17.62 -1.12
CA ILE A 42 17.13 -17.88 -2.49
C ILE A 42 18.12 -17.21 -3.43
N LEU A 43 18.59 -17.94 -4.43
CA LEU A 43 19.61 -17.51 -5.38
C LEU A 43 18.99 -17.44 -6.77
N ALA A 44 19.25 -16.36 -7.50
CA ALA A 44 18.94 -16.23 -8.91
C ALA A 44 20.26 -16.23 -9.66
N LYS A 45 20.43 -17.10 -10.66
CA LYS A 45 21.67 -17.21 -11.42
C LYS A 45 21.53 -16.56 -12.79
N GLU A 46 22.62 -16.04 -13.32
CA GLU A 46 22.70 -15.46 -14.68
C GLU A 46 22.20 -16.40 -15.80
N THR A 47 22.22 -17.71 -15.54
CA THR A 47 21.68 -18.77 -16.42
C THR A 47 20.15 -18.81 -16.46
N GLY A 48 19.46 -18.07 -15.61
CA GLY A 48 18.01 -18.12 -15.42
C GLY A 48 17.54 -19.16 -14.41
N GLU A 49 18.45 -19.89 -13.77
CA GLU A 49 18.09 -20.88 -12.74
C GLU A 49 17.87 -20.20 -11.37
N ILE A 50 16.76 -20.54 -10.70
CA ILE A 50 16.62 -20.32 -9.26
C ILE A 50 17.34 -21.46 -8.52
N ALA A 51 18.07 -21.14 -7.48
CA ALA A 51 18.68 -22.12 -6.58
C ALA A 51 18.48 -21.68 -5.12
N TYR A 52 18.93 -22.51 -4.18
CA TYR A 52 18.80 -22.22 -2.77
C TYR A 52 20.07 -22.61 -1.99
N SER A 53 20.26 -21.98 -0.84
CA SER A 53 21.25 -22.40 0.16
C SER A 53 20.60 -22.44 1.53
N SER A 54 20.72 -23.58 2.20
CA SER A 54 20.21 -23.79 3.56
C SER A 54 21.15 -23.22 4.63
N GLY A 55 22.43 -23.00 4.28
CA GLY A 55 23.42 -22.40 5.17
C GLY A 55 23.48 -20.88 5.03
N THR A 56 24.03 -20.20 6.04
CA THR A 56 24.30 -18.75 6.01
C THR A 56 25.44 -18.41 5.05
N HIS A 57 26.34 -19.36 4.78
CA HIS A 57 27.40 -19.26 3.78
C HIS A 57 26.96 -19.92 2.46
N ILE A 58 27.30 -19.29 1.34
CA ILE A 58 27.05 -19.81 -0.01
C ILE A 58 28.39 -20.34 -0.54
N ASP A 59 28.52 -21.67 -0.61
CA ASP A 59 29.69 -22.33 -1.19
C ASP A 59 29.56 -22.38 -2.71
N SER A 60 29.88 -21.26 -3.36
CA SER A 60 29.80 -21.11 -4.81
C SER A 60 30.93 -20.22 -5.33
N PRO A 61 31.51 -20.54 -6.50
CA PRO A 61 32.46 -19.65 -7.17
C PRO A 61 31.78 -18.41 -7.78
N LEU A 62 30.44 -18.37 -7.82
CA LEU A 62 29.68 -17.25 -8.38
C LEU A 62 29.60 -16.08 -7.39
N VAL A 63 29.72 -14.87 -7.91
CA VAL A 63 29.54 -13.64 -7.13
C VAL A 63 28.08 -13.22 -7.21
N PHE A 64 27.40 -13.22 -6.07
CA PHE A 64 26.00 -12.81 -5.96
C PHE A 64 25.86 -11.39 -5.41
N LYS A 65 25.09 -10.56 -6.11
CA LYS A 65 24.63 -9.27 -5.57
C LYS A 65 23.49 -9.53 -4.60
N GLU A 66 23.61 -9.02 -3.38
CA GLU A 66 22.52 -9.11 -2.41
C GLU A 66 21.38 -8.16 -2.77
N LEU A 67 20.15 -8.66 -2.76
CA LEU A 67 18.95 -7.85 -2.89
C LEU A 67 18.05 -8.06 -1.68
N THR A 68 17.51 -6.94 -1.19
CA THR A 68 16.36 -6.97 -0.27
C THR A 68 15.09 -7.27 -1.06
N LEU A 69 14.03 -7.74 -0.37
CA LEU A 69 12.74 -7.98 -1.00
C LEU A 69 12.16 -6.72 -1.68
N PRO A 70 12.22 -5.51 -1.09
CA PRO A 70 11.85 -4.27 -1.79
C PRO A 70 12.63 -4.05 -3.10
N GLN A 71 13.96 -4.21 -3.08
CA GLN A 71 14.78 -4.05 -4.28
C GLN A 71 14.44 -5.10 -5.36
N LEU A 72 14.07 -6.32 -4.96
CA LEU A 72 13.60 -7.34 -5.90
C LEU A 72 12.27 -6.91 -6.57
N ARG A 73 11.32 -6.38 -5.79
CA ARG A 73 10.05 -5.84 -6.33
C ARG A 73 10.31 -4.69 -7.29
N ASP A 74 11.26 -3.82 -6.96
CA ASP A 74 11.66 -2.71 -7.82
C ASP A 74 12.19 -3.17 -9.17
N LEU A 75 13.02 -4.23 -9.20
CA LEU A 75 13.46 -4.83 -10.45
C LEU A 75 12.30 -5.40 -11.28
N VAL A 76 11.31 -6.02 -10.65
CA VAL A 76 10.11 -6.54 -11.34
C VAL A 76 9.36 -5.41 -12.03
N VAL A 77 9.17 -4.28 -11.34
CA VAL A 77 8.50 -3.10 -11.90
C VAL A 77 9.25 -2.56 -13.13
N LEU A 78 10.58 -2.40 -13.01
CA LEU A 78 11.40 -1.96 -14.14
C LEU A 78 11.31 -2.93 -15.33
N ARG A 79 11.33 -4.23 -15.05
CA ARG A 79 11.25 -5.27 -16.09
C ARG A 79 9.90 -5.31 -16.79
N ARG A 80 8.80 -5.13 -16.04
CA ARG A 80 7.43 -5.05 -16.60
C ARG A 80 7.30 -3.87 -17.56
N ASN A 81 8.01 -2.78 -17.28
CA ASN A 81 8.08 -1.59 -18.13
C ASN A 81 6.69 -1.00 -18.47
N ASP A 82 5.77 -1.03 -17.50
CA ASP A 82 4.43 -0.47 -17.65
C ASP A 82 4.38 0.94 -17.06
N VAL A 83 3.91 1.90 -17.85
CA VAL A 83 3.70 3.29 -17.44
C VAL A 83 2.75 3.41 -16.24
N LYS A 84 1.84 2.45 -16.04
CA LYS A 84 0.92 2.40 -14.89
C LYS A 84 1.65 2.21 -13.56
N ASP A 85 2.92 1.81 -13.61
CA ASP A 85 3.75 1.69 -12.42
C ASP A 85 4.24 3.03 -11.88
N ALA A 86 4.10 4.12 -12.64
CA ALA A 86 4.43 5.47 -12.22
C ALA A 86 3.90 5.78 -10.81
N THR A 87 4.77 6.21 -9.92
CA THR A 87 4.40 6.64 -8.56
C THR A 87 4.26 8.15 -8.48
N HIS A 88 4.90 8.88 -9.39
CA HIS A 88 4.89 10.33 -9.46
C HIS A 88 4.68 10.76 -10.91
N LYS A 89 4.34 12.03 -11.08
CA LYS A 89 4.35 12.69 -12.38
C LYS A 89 4.90 14.09 -12.23
N ASN A 90 5.51 14.62 -13.29
CA ASN A 90 5.89 16.03 -13.32
C ASN A 90 4.61 16.88 -13.44
N PHE A 91 4.38 17.84 -12.54
CA PHE A 91 3.13 18.60 -12.55
C PHE A 91 3.01 19.56 -13.76
N ARG A 92 4.13 19.92 -14.40
CA ARG A 92 4.15 20.81 -15.57
C ARG A 92 3.94 20.05 -16.88
N THR A 93 4.66 18.94 -17.05
CA THR A 93 4.66 18.17 -18.31
C THR A 93 3.74 16.95 -18.28
N ASN A 94 3.24 16.58 -17.10
CA ASN A 94 2.49 15.35 -16.84
C ASN A 94 3.29 14.08 -17.19
N THR A 95 4.62 14.18 -17.29
CA THR A 95 5.52 13.05 -17.58
C THR A 95 5.50 12.07 -16.41
N PRO A 96 5.30 10.76 -16.63
CA PRO A 96 5.29 9.75 -15.55
C PRO A 96 6.69 9.44 -15.02
N TYR A 97 6.79 9.26 -13.70
CA TYR A 97 8.02 8.92 -12.99
C TYR A 97 7.79 7.76 -12.01
N LEU A 98 8.79 6.89 -11.89
CA LEU A 98 8.87 5.85 -10.89
C LEU A 98 9.97 6.20 -9.89
N LYS A 99 9.62 6.25 -8.61
CA LYS A 99 10.55 6.47 -7.49
C LYS A 99 10.81 5.15 -6.76
N GLN A 100 12.05 4.68 -6.73
CA GLN A 100 12.46 3.39 -6.10
C GLN A 100 13.38 3.56 -4.87
N GLY A 101 13.72 4.81 -4.54
CA GLY A 101 14.49 5.14 -3.34
C GLY A 101 14.36 6.63 -3.01
N GLU A 102 15.12 7.12 -2.04
CA GLU A 102 15.09 8.54 -1.69
C GLU A 102 15.50 9.43 -2.88
N ASN A 103 16.52 8.99 -3.63
CA ASN A 103 17.14 9.76 -4.72
C ASN A 103 17.20 8.99 -6.06
N GLU A 104 16.42 7.93 -6.22
CA GLU A 104 16.41 7.09 -7.42
C GLU A 104 15.08 7.23 -8.17
N TYR A 105 15.14 7.85 -9.35
CA TYR A 105 13.98 8.21 -10.16
C TYR A 105 14.17 7.69 -11.58
N TYR A 106 13.12 7.09 -12.13
CA TYR A 106 13.06 6.69 -13.52
C TYR A 106 11.97 7.49 -14.24
N MET A 107 12.32 8.11 -15.35
CA MET A 107 11.40 8.80 -16.23
C MET A 107 10.90 7.81 -17.29
N PHE A 108 9.59 7.80 -17.55
CA PHE A 108 9.04 6.97 -18.62
C PHE A 108 9.21 7.67 -19.98
N ASN A 109 9.96 7.05 -20.89
CA ASN A 109 10.12 7.52 -22.27
C ASN A 109 10.06 6.34 -23.25
N GLY A 110 8.94 5.62 -23.25
CA GLY A 110 8.80 4.31 -23.91
C GLY A 110 9.38 3.17 -23.08
N GLU A 111 10.44 3.44 -22.33
CA GLU A 111 10.96 2.58 -21.28
C GLU A 111 11.27 3.39 -20.00
N TRP A 112 11.35 2.72 -18.85
CA TRP A 112 11.84 3.34 -17.61
C TRP A 112 13.34 3.63 -17.72
N VAL A 113 13.70 4.92 -17.77
CA VAL A 113 15.10 5.36 -17.88
C VAL A 113 15.49 6.16 -16.64
N LEU A 114 16.65 5.83 -16.05
CA LEU A 114 17.17 6.55 -14.90
C LEU A 114 17.28 8.05 -15.22
N SER A 115 16.74 8.88 -14.33
CA SER A 115 16.61 10.32 -14.50
C SER A 115 17.08 11.05 -13.26
N ASN A 116 17.66 12.23 -13.44
CA ASN A 116 17.95 13.11 -12.33
C ASN A 116 16.63 13.66 -11.77
N CYS A 117 16.47 13.67 -10.46
CA CYS A 117 15.25 14.11 -9.78
C CYS A 117 14.81 15.50 -10.27
N PRO A 118 13.61 15.64 -10.87
CA PRO A 118 13.03 16.95 -11.15
C PRO A 118 12.51 17.57 -9.84
N ASN A 119 12.74 18.87 -9.63
CA ASN A 119 12.20 19.62 -8.48
C ASN A 119 10.66 19.73 -8.46
N ASP A 120 9.99 19.19 -9.48
CA ASP A 120 8.59 19.44 -9.83
C ASP A 120 7.76 18.14 -9.92
N LEU A 121 8.00 17.18 -9.03
CA LEU A 121 7.24 15.91 -8.97
C LEU A 121 6.08 15.98 -7.99
N GLU A 122 4.90 15.55 -8.43
CA GLU A 122 3.74 15.30 -7.56
C GLU A 122 3.40 13.81 -7.51
N PRO A 123 3.03 13.25 -6.35
CA PRO A 123 2.60 11.86 -6.25
C PRO A 123 1.36 11.59 -7.09
N ILE A 124 1.34 10.45 -7.79
CA ILE A 124 0.12 9.96 -8.41
C ILE A 124 -0.70 9.30 -7.31
N THR A 125 -1.89 9.83 -7.05
CA THR A 125 -2.87 9.16 -6.19
C THR A 125 -3.38 7.91 -6.93
N LYS A 126 -2.71 6.76 -6.70
CA LYS A 126 -3.28 5.48 -7.11
C LYS A 126 -4.48 5.20 -6.20
N PRO A 127 -5.62 4.73 -6.72
CA PRO A 127 -6.65 4.15 -5.87
C PRO A 127 -5.97 3.11 -4.99
N GLN A 128 -6.11 3.25 -3.68
CA GLN A 128 -5.62 2.25 -2.73
C GLN A 128 -6.37 0.96 -3.05
N ASP A 129 -5.66 -0.03 -3.61
CA ASP A 129 -6.28 -1.31 -3.90
C ASP A 129 -6.72 -1.90 -2.55
N PRO A 130 -8.02 -2.18 -2.34
CA PRO A 130 -8.45 -2.89 -1.15
C PRO A 130 -7.68 -4.21 -1.11
N ALA A 131 -7.09 -4.52 0.05
CA ALA A 131 -6.31 -5.73 0.23
C ALA A 131 -7.10 -6.96 -0.25
N LEU A 132 -6.46 -7.77 -1.09
CA LEU A 132 -7.02 -9.05 -1.52
C LEU A 132 -7.19 -9.96 -0.31
N ILE A 133 -8.28 -10.69 -0.29
CA ILE A 133 -8.57 -11.71 0.73
C ILE A 133 -8.50 -13.10 0.10
N SER A 134 -8.17 -14.11 0.89
CA SER A 134 -8.16 -15.50 0.42
C SER A 134 -9.56 -15.99 0.06
N GLY A 135 -9.65 -17.05 -0.74
CA GLY A 135 -10.92 -17.69 -1.06
C GLY A 135 -11.70 -18.16 0.18
N ALA A 136 -11.00 -18.66 1.20
CA ALA A 136 -11.61 -19.06 2.47
C ALA A 136 -12.21 -17.87 3.24
N GLU A 137 -11.49 -16.75 3.30
CA GLU A 137 -11.98 -15.51 3.92
C GLU A 137 -13.14 -14.91 3.13
N ALA A 138 -13.07 -14.94 1.79
CA ALA A 138 -14.15 -14.50 0.92
C ALA A 138 -15.41 -15.34 1.11
N LYS A 139 -15.28 -16.66 1.24
CA LYS A 139 -16.40 -17.57 1.51
C LYS A 139 -17.08 -17.28 2.85
N LEU A 140 -16.28 -16.98 3.88
CA LEU A 140 -16.77 -16.61 5.20
C LEU A 140 -17.48 -15.25 5.18
N ALA A 141 -16.87 -14.24 4.56
CA ALA A 141 -17.44 -12.90 4.41
C ALA A 141 -18.76 -12.95 3.62
N TRP A 142 -18.80 -13.74 2.54
CA TRP A 142 -20.03 -13.97 1.76
C TRP A 142 -21.13 -14.61 2.61
N ALA A 143 -20.79 -15.64 3.41
CA ALA A 143 -21.74 -16.29 4.32
C ALA A 143 -22.26 -15.34 5.42
N ASN A 144 -21.46 -14.35 5.82
CA ASN A 144 -21.85 -13.29 6.75
C ASN A 144 -22.66 -12.16 6.09
N GLY A 145 -22.89 -12.21 4.78
CA GLY A 145 -23.65 -11.19 4.04
C GLY A 145 -22.83 -9.95 3.65
N GLU A 146 -21.49 -10.03 3.68
CA GLU A 146 -20.63 -8.93 3.27
C GLU A 146 -20.58 -8.79 1.75
N ALA A 147 -20.46 -7.54 1.27
CA ALA A 147 -20.33 -7.25 -0.15
C ALA A 147 -18.90 -7.51 -0.62
N LEU A 148 -18.74 -8.40 -1.58
CA LEU A 148 -17.46 -8.81 -2.15
C LEU A 148 -17.36 -8.44 -3.63
N GLN A 149 -16.13 -8.29 -4.09
CA GLN A 149 -15.80 -8.23 -5.50
C GLN A 149 -14.87 -9.38 -5.87
N ILE A 150 -15.02 -9.86 -7.10
CA ILE A 150 -14.26 -10.95 -7.69
C ILE A 150 -13.59 -10.47 -8.97
N ASN A 151 -12.37 -10.93 -9.22
CA ASN A 151 -11.65 -10.75 -10.49
C ASN A 151 -11.08 -12.10 -10.93
N LYS A 152 -10.99 -12.34 -12.24
CA LYS A 152 -10.25 -13.48 -12.78
C LYS A 152 -8.85 -13.01 -13.18
N LYS A 153 -7.82 -13.65 -12.62
CA LYS A 153 -6.40 -13.24 -12.72
C LYS A 153 -5.95 -12.98 -14.16
N ASP A 154 -6.37 -13.83 -15.09
CA ASP A 154 -5.95 -13.77 -16.50
C ASP A 154 -6.84 -12.88 -17.39
N THR A 155 -7.71 -12.06 -16.80
CA THR A 155 -8.63 -11.22 -17.56
C THR A 155 -8.44 -9.74 -17.29
N HIS A 156 -8.65 -8.92 -18.33
CA HIS A 156 -8.56 -7.47 -18.25
C HIS A 156 -9.87 -6.81 -17.76
N PHE A 157 -10.83 -7.59 -17.27
CA PHE A 157 -12.16 -7.09 -16.88
C PHE A 157 -12.16 -6.40 -15.49
N GLY A 158 -11.16 -6.68 -14.65
CA GLY A 158 -11.06 -6.09 -13.32
C GLY A 158 -12.11 -6.63 -12.35
N PHE A 159 -12.14 -6.03 -11.15
CA PHE A 159 -13.07 -6.43 -10.08
C PHE A 159 -14.52 -6.10 -10.41
N ILE A 160 -15.38 -7.11 -10.32
CA ILE A 160 -16.83 -7.01 -10.43
C ILE A 160 -17.50 -7.47 -9.14
N ASP A 161 -18.70 -6.96 -8.87
CA ASP A 161 -19.46 -7.38 -7.69
C ASP A 161 -19.84 -8.87 -7.81
N ILE A 162 -19.65 -9.63 -6.73
CA ILE A 162 -20.10 -11.02 -6.71
C ILE A 162 -21.64 -11.04 -6.70
N SER A 163 -22.24 -11.71 -7.69
CA SER A 163 -23.67 -11.95 -7.74
C SER A 163 -24.02 -13.37 -7.29
N ASN A 164 -25.30 -13.63 -7.07
CA ASN A 164 -25.80 -14.98 -6.74
C ASN A 164 -25.71 -15.96 -7.93
N ASP A 165 -25.23 -15.52 -9.09
CA ASP A 165 -25.08 -16.36 -10.28
C ASP A 165 -23.78 -17.20 -10.24
N TYR A 166 -22.88 -16.89 -9.31
CA TYR A 166 -21.64 -17.64 -9.12
C TYR A 166 -21.88 -18.91 -8.30
N SER A 167 -21.30 -20.02 -8.75
CA SER A 167 -21.26 -21.24 -7.95
C SER A 167 -20.37 -21.07 -6.72
N LEU A 168 -20.71 -21.71 -5.60
CA LEU A 168 -19.89 -21.69 -4.37
C LEU A 168 -18.47 -22.23 -4.57
N GLY A 169 -18.23 -23.04 -5.61
CA GLY A 169 -16.90 -23.54 -5.94
C GLY A 169 -15.93 -22.45 -6.41
N VAL A 170 -16.42 -21.23 -6.69
CA VAL A 170 -15.56 -20.11 -7.11
C VAL A 170 -14.55 -19.73 -6.02
N PHE A 171 -14.93 -19.83 -4.74
CA PHE A 171 -14.07 -19.53 -3.60
C PHE A 171 -12.90 -20.50 -3.45
N ASP A 172 -13.04 -21.71 -3.99
CA ASP A 172 -12.01 -22.75 -3.92
C ASP A 172 -11.16 -22.77 -5.21
N ASN A 173 -11.43 -21.87 -6.17
CA ASN A 173 -10.73 -21.79 -7.45
C ASN A 173 -9.63 -20.70 -7.41
N GLU A 174 -8.39 -21.13 -7.64
CA GLU A 174 -7.20 -20.28 -7.60
C GLU A 174 -7.10 -19.27 -8.75
N ASP A 175 -7.89 -19.42 -9.82
CA ASP A 175 -7.94 -18.48 -10.95
C ASP A 175 -8.58 -17.14 -10.57
N TYR A 176 -9.22 -17.08 -9.39
CA TYR A 176 -9.97 -15.92 -8.93
C TYR A 176 -9.27 -15.20 -7.76
N GLU A 177 -9.49 -13.90 -7.73
CA GLU A 177 -9.07 -13.01 -6.65
C GLU A 177 -10.29 -12.35 -6.05
N PHE A 178 -10.28 -12.20 -4.73
CA PHE A 178 -11.39 -11.64 -3.97
C PHE A 178 -10.93 -10.42 -3.20
N ARG A 179 -11.83 -9.46 -3.03
CA ARG A 179 -11.67 -8.35 -2.09
C ARG A 179 -13.02 -7.94 -1.53
N LEU A 180 -13.02 -7.31 -0.36
CA LEU A 180 -14.21 -6.61 0.11
C LEU A 180 -14.52 -5.46 -0.84
N LYS A 181 -15.80 -5.27 -1.14
CA LYS A 181 -16.24 -4.11 -1.94
C LYS A 181 -15.79 -2.84 -1.20
N PRO A 182 -15.02 -1.94 -1.84
CA PRO A 182 -14.67 -0.68 -1.21
C PRO A 182 -15.94 0.03 -0.76
N GLN A 183 -16.11 0.19 0.55
CA GLN A 183 -17.23 0.95 1.09
C GLN A 183 -16.78 2.39 1.31
N THR A 184 -17.44 3.33 0.63
CA THR A 184 -17.42 4.72 1.05
C THR A 184 -18.29 4.84 2.30
N ILE A 185 -17.67 4.94 3.48
CA ILE A 185 -18.41 5.21 4.72
C ILE A 185 -18.92 6.65 4.63
N LYS A 186 -20.25 6.82 4.49
CA LYS A 186 -20.87 8.12 4.75
C LYS A 186 -20.87 8.33 6.26
N LEU A 187 -20.16 9.37 6.70
CA LEU A 187 -20.12 9.77 8.10
C LEU A 187 -21.01 11.01 8.28
N GLU A 188 -22.11 10.87 8.99
CA GLU A 188 -22.96 11.99 9.39
C GLU A 188 -22.56 12.41 10.81
N LEU A 189 -22.04 13.65 10.94
CA LEU A 189 -21.62 14.21 12.21
C LEU A 189 -22.53 15.38 12.57
N GLU A 190 -23.18 15.30 13.72
CA GLU A 190 -23.84 16.45 14.34
C GLU A 190 -22.79 17.23 15.15
N LEU A 191 -22.18 18.23 14.52
CA LEU A 191 -21.26 19.16 15.18
C LEU A 191 -21.98 20.47 15.53
N PRO A 192 -21.73 21.06 16.71
CA PRO A 192 -22.22 22.39 17.03
C PRO A 192 -21.68 23.41 16.03
N LYS A 193 -22.55 24.34 15.63
CA LYS A 193 -22.22 25.40 14.66
C LYS A 193 -21.09 26.27 15.21
N SER A 194 -19.99 26.37 14.46
CA SER A 194 -18.90 27.29 14.78
C SER A 194 -19.30 28.75 14.54
N PHE A 195 -18.51 29.67 15.09
CA PHE A 195 -18.65 31.10 14.82
C PHE A 195 -17.27 31.75 14.62
N GLU A 196 -17.27 32.97 14.10
CA GLU A 196 -16.08 33.81 14.00
C GLU A 196 -16.00 34.70 15.25
N PRO A 197 -15.01 34.52 16.14
CA PRO A 197 -14.82 35.36 17.31
C PRO A 197 -14.45 36.78 16.91
N LYS A 198 -15.00 37.77 17.61
CA LYS A 198 -14.57 39.17 17.49
C LYS A 198 -13.42 39.45 18.44
N ASP A 199 -12.63 40.47 18.13
CA ASP A 199 -11.54 40.94 18.99
C ASP A 199 -12.02 41.11 20.45
N GLY A 200 -11.28 40.51 21.37
CA GLY A 200 -11.59 40.48 22.79
C GLY A 200 -12.64 39.45 23.24
N GLU A 201 -13.28 38.68 22.36
CA GLU A 201 -14.21 37.60 22.73
C GLU A 201 -13.48 36.34 23.17
N THR A 202 -14.00 35.63 24.17
CA THR A 202 -13.47 34.32 24.58
C THR A 202 -14.18 33.21 23.82
N TYR A 203 -13.40 32.27 23.29
CA TYR A 203 -13.91 31.10 22.59
C TYR A 203 -13.06 29.87 22.87
N TRP A 204 -13.63 28.71 22.58
CA TRP A 204 -13.02 27.40 22.67
C TRP A 204 -12.63 26.90 21.29
N HIS A 205 -11.49 26.23 21.16
CA HIS A 205 -11.00 25.69 19.90
C HIS A 205 -10.26 24.37 20.11
N ILE A 206 -10.06 23.63 19.01
CA ILE A 206 -9.24 22.42 19.02
C ILE A 206 -7.79 22.83 19.20
N TYR A 207 -7.13 22.23 20.20
CA TYR A 207 -5.76 22.55 20.54
C TYR A 207 -4.97 21.27 20.83
N PRO A 208 -4.08 20.84 19.91
CA PRO A 208 -3.41 19.55 20.00
C PRO A 208 -2.42 19.46 21.16
N SER A 209 -1.93 20.60 21.68
CA SER A 209 -0.98 20.62 22.81
C SER A 209 -1.66 20.51 24.17
N ALA A 210 -2.99 20.57 24.25
CA ALA A 210 -3.73 20.29 25.49
C ALA A 210 -4.05 18.78 25.58
N GLU A 211 -3.88 18.19 26.77
CA GLU A 211 -4.20 16.78 27.03
C GLU A 211 -5.66 16.41 26.63
N LYS A 212 -6.60 17.34 26.86
CA LYS A 212 -8.00 17.16 26.51
C LYS A 212 -8.30 17.37 25.02
N GLY A 213 -7.33 17.86 24.24
CA GLY A 213 -7.45 18.13 22.80
C GLY A 213 -8.12 19.46 22.44
N TYR A 214 -8.41 20.31 23.42
CA TYR A 214 -9.05 21.62 23.23
C TYR A 214 -8.60 22.60 24.32
N HIS A 215 -8.70 23.90 24.02
CA HIS A 215 -8.40 24.99 24.95
C HIS A 215 -9.31 26.20 24.68
N PHE A 216 -9.33 27.18 25.58
CA PHE A 216 -9.98 28.48 25.34
C PHE A 216 -8.97 29.61 25.22
N VAL A 217 -9.25 30.58 24.36
CA VAL A 217 -8.42 31.78 24.23
C VAL A 217 -9.34 32.99 24.15
N ARG A 218 -8.77 34.16 24.48
CA ARG A 218 -9.43 35.44 24.22
C ARG A 218 -8.89 35.96 22.89
N SER A 219 -9.79 36.23 21.95
CA SER A 219 -9.46 36.73 20.63
C SER A 219 -8.65 38.02 20.71
N PHE A 220 -7.64 38.11 19.84
CA PHE A 220 -6.80 39.26 19.58
C PHE A 220 -6.68 39.45 18.06
N GLU A 221 -6.12 40.58 17.59
CA GLU A 221 -5.84 40.77 16.14
C GLU A 221 -4.99 39.60 15.60
N ASP A 222 -5.38 39.02 14.44
CA ASP A 222 -4.74 37.90 13.75
C ASP A 222 -4.91 36.49 14.38
N ASP A 223 -6.03 36.22 15.04
CA ASP A 223 -6.32 34.93 15.70
C ASP A 223 -6.72 33.76 14.76
N ASP A 224 -6.64 33.96 13.44
CA ASP A 224 -7.08 33.00 12.41
C ASP A 224 -6.40 31.62 12.51
N VAL A 225 -5.19 31.58 13.06
CA VAL A 225 -4.41 30.34 13.25
C VAL A 225 -5.09 29.40 14.27
N TRP A 226 -5.76 29.97 15.27
CA TRP A 226 -6.31 29.21 16.39
C TRP A 226 -7.75 28.76 16.13
N CYS A 227 -8.50 29.47 15.30
CA CYS A 227 -9.87 29.14 14.93
C CYS A 227 -10.00 28.39 13.58
N GLN A 228 -8.89 27.99 12.95
CA GLN A 228 -8.86 27.30 11.64
C GLN A 228 -9.75 26.04 11.54
N PHE A 229 -10.01 25.36 12.66
CA PHE A 229 -10.88 24.18 12.72
C PHE A 229 -12.28 24.47 13.29
N GLY A 230 -12.56 25.73 13.58
CA GLY A 230 -13.76 26.22 14.24
C GLY A 230 -13.48 26.82 15.61
N ALA A 231 -14.37 27.73 16.00
CA ALA A 231 -14.46 28.28 17.35
C ALA A 231 -15.86 28.04 17.91
N TRP A 232 -15.93 27.73 19.21
CA TRP A 232 -17.16 27.42 19.93
C TRP A 232 -17.30 28.28 21.18
N ARG A 233 -18.54 28.59 21.57
CA ARG A 233 -18.79 29.53 22.66
C ARG A 233 -18.58 28.87 24.03
N THR A 234 -18.70 27.55 24.09
CA THR A 234 -18.66 26.79 25.35
C THR A 234 -17.71 25.60 25.30
N GLU A 235 -17.22 25.19 26.47
CA GLU A 235 -16.41 23.97 26.62
C GLU A 235 -17.18 22.72 26.15
N ALA A 236 -18.49 22.68 26.41
CA ALA A 236 -19.34 21.55 26.04
C ALA A 236 -19.41 21.34 24.51
N GLU A 237 -19.52 22.43 23.76
CA GLU A 237 -19.56 22.39 22.29
C GLU A 237 -18.24 21.87 21.71
N VAL A 238 -17.09 22.42 22.13
CA VAL A 238 -15.79 21.93 21.63
C VAL A 238 -15.52 20.48 22.07
N LYS A 239 -15.97 20.10 23.27
CA LYS A 239 -15.84 18.72 23.77
C LYS A 239 -16.62 17.75 22.90
N GLN A 240 -17.86 18.07 22.49
CA GLN A 240 -18.64 17.26 21.55
C GLN A 240 -17.88 17.06 20.23
N VAL A 241 -17.25 18.11 19.70
CA VAL A 241 -16.47 18.03 18.46
C VAL A 241 -15.26 17.11 18.62
N VAL A 242 -14.49 17.27 19.69
CA VAL A 242 -13.32 16.42 19.97
C VAL A 242 -13.72 14.96 20.20
N GLU A 243 -14.85 14.70 20.86
CA GLU A 243 -15.38 13.34 21.01
C GLU A 243 -15.78 12.70 19.68
N GLN A 244 -16.39 13.45 18.76
CA GLN A 244 -16.68 12.98 17.41
C GLN A 244 -15.38 12.69 16.64
N LEU A 245 -14.38 13.58 16.70
CA LEU A 245 -13.07 13.34 16.08
C LEU A 245 -12.36 12.09 16.63
N ARG A 246 -12.47 11.84 17.94
CA ARG A 246 -11.94 10.61 18.56
C ARG A 246 -12.63 9.35 18.06
N LYS A 247 -13.95 9.38 17.84
CA LYS A 247 -14.70 8.25 17.27
C LYS A 247 -14.23 7.93 15.85
N ILE A 248 -13.96 8.96 15.04
CA ILE A 248 -13.50 8.81 13.65
C ILE A 248 -12.11 8.19 13.59
N ARG A 249 -11.21 8.55 14.51
CA ARG A 249 -9.84 8.03 14.55
C ARG A 249 -9.77 6.51 14.82
N GLY A 250 -10.87 5.90 15.24
CA GLY A 250 -10.90 4.53 15.73
C GLY A 250 -10.32 4.45 17.14
N THR A 251 -10.90 3.57 17.96
CA THR A 251 -10.41 3.19 19.29
C THR A 251 -9.07 2.47 19.14
N ASN A 252 -7.99 3.20 18.89
CA ASN A 252 -6.63 2.67 19.02
C ASN A 252 -6.30 2.61 20.52
N SER A 253 -6.61 1.46 21.13
CA SER A 253 -5.85 0.91 22.27
C SER A 253 -4.49 0.43 21.81
#